data_AF-A0A537MKU5-F1
#
_entry.id   AF-A0A537MKU5-F1
#
_cell.length_a   1.000
_cell.length_b   1.000
_cell.length_c   1.000
_cell.angle_alpha   90.00
_cell.angle_beta   90.00
_cell.angle_gamma   90.00
#
_symmetry.space_group_name_H-M   'P 1'
#
loop_
_entity.id
_entity.type
_entity.pdbx_description
1 polymer ?
#
loop_
_entity_poly.entity_id
_entity_poly.type
_entity_poly.pdbx_seq_one_letter_code
_entity_poly.pdbx_strand_id
1 'polypeptide(L)'
;MHNEVPTSSAGKPPIHLIGEDYDIIAGLALGIERRSPALSKMLLDEIDRAQICERGALPPDVVALGSEVEFLDVETGARRLVQLGRGSRSTGPPRTGARACSGS
;
A
#
# COMPACT_ATOMS: atom_id res chain seq x y z
N MET A 1 -16.54 4.75 5.44
CA MET A 1 -15.15 4.52 4.99
C MET A 1 -15.19 4.35 3.49
N HIS A 2 -14.95 5.40 2.71
CA HIS A 2 -14.96 5.30 1.25
C HIS A 2 -13.59 4.83 0.80
N ASN A 3 -13.43 3.52 0.62
CA ASN A 3 -12.29 2.97 -0.14
C ASN A 3 -12.77 2.77 -1.57
N GLU A 4 -12.97 3.87 -2.28
CA GLU A 4 -13.29 3.85 -3.71
C GLU A 4 -12.11 3.21 -4.45
N VAL A 5 -12.36 2.16 -5.25
CA VAL A 5 -11.32 1.63 -6.12
C VAL A 5 -11.14 2.64 -7.25
N PRO A 6 -9.95 3.28 -7.38
CA PRO A 6 -9.75 4.28 -8.42
C PRO A 6 -9.93 3.62 -9.79
N THR A 7 -10.79 4.21 -10.61
CA THR A 7 -11.32 3.61 -11.85
C THR A 7 -10.36 3.69 -13.03
N SER A 8 -9.24 4.39 -12.91
CA SER A 8 -8.25 4.45 -13.98
C SER A 8 -6.82 4.59 -13.45
N SER A 9 -5.93 3.83 -14.08
CA SER A 9 -4.48 3.89 -13.94
C SER A 9 -3.86 4.85 -14.98
N ALA A 10 -4.64 5.28 -15.99
CA ALA A 10 -4.19 6.19 -17.03
C ALA A 10 -3.79 7.57 -16.45
N GLY A 11 -2.54 7.97 -16.67
CA GLY A 11 -1.98 9.24 -16.20
C GLY A 11 -1.21 9.15 -14.87
N LYS A 12 -1.21 8.01 -14.18
CA LYS A 12 -0.35 7.79 -13.00
C LYS A 12 1.07 7.44 -13.44
N PRO A 13 2.10 7.99 -12.77
CA PRO A 13 3.47 7.57 -13.01
C PRO A 13 3.60 6.06 -12.75
N PRO A 14 4.42 5.34 -13.55
CA PRO A 14 4.71 3.93 -13.30
C PRO A 14 5.18 3.69 -11.86
N ILE A 15 4.69 2.62 -11.24
CA ILE A 15 5.27 2.13 -9.99
C ILE A 15 6.62 1.46 -10.25
N HIS A 16 7.51 1.53 -9.27
CA HIS A 16 8.76 0.78 -9.27
C HIS A 16 8.58 -0.43 -8.36
N LEU A 17 8.98 -1.61 -8.86
CA LEU A 17 8.91 -2.86 -8.13
C LEU A 17 10.25 -3.56 -8.19
N ILE A 18 10.52 -4.39 -7.19
CA ILE A 18 11.58 -5.39 -7.25
C ILE A 18 10.97 -6.74 -7.66
N GLY A 19 11.80 -7.65 -8.18
CA GLY A 19 11.33 -8.94 -8.68
C GLY A 19 10.49 -9.71 -7.65
N GLU A 20 10.92 -9.72 -6.38
CA GLU A 20 10.14 -10.43 -5.35
C GLU A 20 8.79 -9.76 -5.04
N ASP A 21 8.68 -8.44 -5.22
CA ASP A 21 7.45 -7.69 -4.99
C ASP A 21 6.44 -7.92 -6.11
N TYR A 22 6.92 -8.07 -7.35
CA TYR A 22 6.10 -8.39 -8.51
C TYR A 22 5.27 -9.65 -8.29
N ASP A 23 5.92 -10.77 -7.93
CA ASP A 23 5.24 -12.07 -7.76
C ASP A 23 4.13 -12.01 -6.69
N ILE A 24 4.37 -11.23 -5.63
CA ILE A 24 3.42 -11.04 -4.54
C ILE A 24 2.18 -10.30 -5.02
N ILE A 25 2.37 -9.17 -5.68
CA ILE A 25 1.27 -8.29 -6.09
C ILE A 25 0.47 -8.96 -7.22
N ALA A 26 1.14 -9.63 -8.15
CA ALA A 26 0.49 -10.42 -9.19
C ALA A 26 -0.36 -11.54 -8.59
N GLY A 27 0.20 -12.30 -7.63
CA GLY A 27 -0.54 -13.33 -6.90
C GLY A 27 -1.74 -12.78 -6.12
N LEU A 28 -1.60 -11.61 -5.49
CA LEU A 28 -2.70 -10.91 -4.82
C LEU A 28 -3.80 -10.52 -5.82
N ALA A 29 -3.44 -9.90 -6.94
CA ALA A 29 -4.38 -9.41 -7.95
C ALA A 29 -5.21 -10.55 -8.54
N LEU A 30 -4.57 -11.67 -8.90
CA LEU A 30 -5.25 -12.87 -9.37
C LEU A 30 -6.13 -13.51 -8.26
N GLY A 31 -5.63 -13.56 -7.02
CA GLY A 31 -6.36 -14.14 -5.88
C GLY A 31 -7.65 -13.40 -5.50
N ILE A 32 -7.73 -12.10 -5.76
CA ILE A 32 -8.92 -11.28 -5.47
C ILE A 32 -9.89 -11.15 -6.64
N GLU A 33 -9.53 -11.62 -7.84
CA GLU A 33 -10.29 -11.40 -9.09
C GLU A 33 -11.77 -11.75 -8.92
N ARG A 34 -12.10 -12.94 -8.41
CA ARG A 34 -13.50 -13.37 -8.21
C ARG A 34 -14.29 -12.49 -7.24
N ARG A 35 -13.61 -11.88 -6.28
CA ARG A 35 -14.23 -11.08 -5.20
C ARG A 35 -14.32 -9.60 -5.55
N SER A 36 -13.33 -9.10 -6.29
CA SER A 36 -13.25 -7.70 -6.70
C SER A 36 -12.54 -7.59 -8.06
N PRO A 37 -13.28 -7.84 -9.16
CA PRO A 37 -12.71 -7.81 -10.51
C PRO A 37 -12.13 -6.45 -10.88
N ALA A 38 -12.79 -5.35 -10.47
CA ALA A 38 -12.32 -4.00 -10.75
C ALA A 38 -10.96 -3.70 -10.08
N LEU A 39 -10.78 -4.11 -8.81
CA LEU A 39 -9.52 -3.94 -8.10
C LEU A 39 -8.42 -4.83 -8.67
N SER A 40 -8.76 -6.08 -9.02
CA SER A 40 -7.85 -7.00 -9.69
C SER A 40 -7.32 -6.41 -10.99
N LYS A 41 -8.23 -5.96 -11.87
CA LYS A 41 -7.87 -5.31 -13.13
C LYS A 41 -6.98 -4.09 -12.94
N MET A 42 -7.32 -3.21 -12.00
CA MET A 42 -6.52 -2.02 -11.73
C MET A 42 -5.10 -2.38 -11.25
N LEU A 43 -4.95 -3.40 -10.39
CA LEU A 43 -3.63 -3.86 -9.96
C LEU A 43 -2.84 -4.47 -11.12
N LEU A 44 -3.47 -5.29 -11.97
CA LEU A 44 -2.83 -5.88 -13.14
C LEU A 44 -2.38 -4.81 -14.15
N ASP A 45 -3.25 -3.83 -14.45
CA ASP A 45 -2.93 -2.70 -15.34
C ASP A 45 -1.79 -1.82 -14.79
N GLU A 46 -1.58 -1.79 -13.46
CA GLU A 46 -0.46 -1.08 -12.83
C GLU A 46 0.84 -1.90 -12.92
N ILE A 47 0.76 -3.21 -12.64
CA ILE A 47 1.88 -4.14 -12.71
C ILE A 47 2.44 -4.22 -14.14
N ASP A 48 1.57 -4.23 -15.15
CA ASP A 48 1.96 -4.27 -16.57
C ASP A 48 2.81 -3.04 -16.98
N ARG A 49 2.62 -1.90 -16.31
CA ARG A 49 3.37 -0.67 -16.57
C ARG A 49 4.54 -0.47 -15.62
N ALA A 50 4.73 -1.35 -14.64
CA ALA A 50 5.72 -1.19 -13.58
C ALA A 50 7.16 -1.27 -14.14
N GLN A 51 8.06 -0.52 -13.51
CA GLN A 51 9.49 -0.64 -13.77
C GLN A 51 10.10 -1.60 -12.75
N ILE A 52 10.70 -2.69 -13.24
CA ILE A 52 11.38 -3.65 -12.37
C ILE A 52 12.81 -3.18 -12.13
N CYS A 53 13.16 -3.01 -10.86
CA CYS A 53 14.48 -2.62 -10.40
C CYS A 53 15.11 -3.72 -9.56
N GLU A 54 16.44 -3.74 -9.54
CA GLU A 54 17.17 -4.51 -8.53
C GLU A 54 16.97 -3.88 -7.15
N ARG A 55 16.96 -4.70 -6.09
CA ARG A 55 16.69 -4.23 -4.71
C ARG A 55 17.63 -3.10 -4.26
N GLY A 56 18.89 -3.14 -4.68
CA GLY A 56 19.87 -2.09 -4.39
C GLY A 56 19.77 -0.84 -5.28
N ALA A 57 18.91 -0.86 -6.31
CA ALA A 57 18.74 0.21 -7.29
C ALA A 57 17.42 0.98 -7.12
N LEU A 58 16.59 0.61 -6.14
CA LEU A 58 15.42 1.40 -5.80
C LEU A 58 15.84 2.80 -5.32
N PRO A 59 15.25 3.87 -5.87
CA PRO A 59 15.45 5.21 -5.35
C PRO A 59 15.05 5.30 -3.86
N PRO A 60 15.74 6.11 -3.04
CA PRO A 60 15.51 6.18 -1.59
C PRO A 60 14.13 6.75 -1.22
N ASP A 61 13.45 7.40 -2.16
CA ASP A 61 12.12 7.97 -2.05
C ASP A 61 11.01 7.03 -2.56
N VAL A 62 11.37 5.84 -3.05
CA VAL A 62 10.40 4.82 -3.46
C VAL A 62 10.03 3.92 -2.27
N VAL A 63 8.72 3.80 -2.05
CA VAL A 63 8.16 2.89 -1.05
C VAL A 63 8.01 1.49 -1.65
N ALA A 64 8.85 0.55 -1.22
CA ALA A 64 8.75 -0.88 -1.56
C ALA A 64 7.84 -1.65 -0.58
N LEU A 65 7.45 -2.89 -0.91
CA LEU A 65 6.79 -3.74 0.09
C LEU A 65 7.74 -4.01 1.26
N GLY A 66 7.19 -4.00 2.47
CA GLY A 66 7.97 -4.07 3.70
C GLY A 66 8.55 -2.73 4.15
N SER A 67 8.24 -1.62 3.47
CA SER A 67 8.63 -0.27 3.92
C SER A 67 7.65 0.31 4.94
N GLU A 68 8.20 0.99 5.94
CA GLU A 68 7.45 1.80 6.88
C GLU A 68 7.25 3.21 6.29
N VAL A 69 6.01 3.70 6.30
CA VAL A 69 5.62 4.95 5.64
C VAL A 69 4.94 5.86 6.63
N GLU A 70 5.45 7.08 6.77
CA GLU A 70 4.73 8.17 7.43
C GLU A 70 3.87 8.91 6.40
N PHE A 71 2.57 9.06 6.68
CA PHE A 71 1.68 9.87 5.86
C PHE A 71 0.87 10.84 6.71
N LEU A 72 0.52 11.98 6.11
CA LEU A 72 -0.41 12.95 6.67
C LEU A 72 -1.83 12.62 6.24
N ASP A 73 -2.69 12.29 7.19
CA ASP A 73 -4.13 12.22 6.97
C ASP A 73 -4.67 13.65 6.86
N VAL A 74 -5.01 14.09 5.64
CA VAL A 74 -5.43 15.48 5.37
C VAL A 74 -6.78 15.84 5.97
N GLU A 75 -7.63 14.86 6.28
CA GLU A 75 -8.95 15.10 6.89
C GLU A 75 -8.82 15.38 8.38
N THR A 76 -7.91 14.67 9.05
CA THR A 76 -7.72 14.77 10.51
C THR A 76 -6.51 15.61 10.93
N GLY A 77 -5.60 15.91 9.99
CA GLY A 77 -4.30 16.54 10.27
C GLY A 77 -3.30 15.62 11.00
N ALA A 78 -3.63 14.35 11.22
CA ALA A 78 -2.80 13.43 11.97
C ALA A 78 -1.70 12.80 11.10
N ARG A 79 -0.47 12.75 11.62
CA ARG A 79 0.60 11.93 11.04
C ARG A 79 0.47 10.49 11.50
N ARG A 80 0.61 9.54 10.57
CA ARG A 80 0.48 8.11 10.83
C ARG A 80 1.64 7.36 10.22
N LEU A 81 2.18 6.44 10.99
CA LEU A 81 3.23 5.51 10.57
C LEU A 81 2.59 4.15 10.32
N VAL A 82 2.75 3.60 9.12
CA VAL A 82 2.19 2.29 8.74
C VAL A 82 3.23 1.44 8.02
N GLN A 83 3.17 0.14 8.26
CA GLN A 83 3.95 -0.84 7.53
C GLN A 83 3.18 -1.26 6.27
N LEU A 84 3.73 -1.01 5.08
CA LEU A 84 3.17 -1.55 3.85
C LEU A 84 3.53 -3.03 3.74
N GLY A 85 2.61 -3.91 4.15
CA GLY A 85 2.87 -5.35 4.28
C GLY A 85 1.99 -6.20 3.37
N ARG A 86 2.43 -7.44 3.15
CA ARG A 86 1.58 -8.52 2.62
C ARG A 86 0.32 -8.65 3.48
N GLY A 87 -0.81 -8.94 2.85
CA GLY A 87 -2.10 -9.17 3.52
C GLY A 87 -2.14 -10.49 4.31
N SER A 88 -1.32 -10.63 5.35
CA SER A 88 -1.69 -11.45 6.51
C SER A 88 -2.64 -10.61 7.35
N ARG A 89 -3.83 -11.11 7.69
CA ARG A 89 -4.80 -10.44 8.59
C ARG A 89 -4.06 -9.62 9.64
N SER A 90 -4.18 -8.28 9.59
CA SER A 90 -3.45 -7.40 10.49
C SER A 90 -3.82 -7.74 11.93
N THR A 91 -2.94 -8.46 12.62
CA THR A 91 -2.95 -8.50 14.08
C THR A 91 -2.08 -7.32 14.51
N GLY A 92 -2.58 -6.12 14.24
CA GLY A 92 -2.01 -4.93 14.87
C GLY A 92 -2.30 -5.00 16.37
N PRO A 93 -1.38 -4.56 17.25
CA PRO A 93 -1.70 -4.43 18.67
C PRO A 93 -2.94 -3.54 18.83
N PRO A 94 -3.76 -3.75 19.89
CA PRO A 94 -4.85 -2.83 20.17
C PRO A 94 -4.30 -1.41 20.19
N ARG A 95 -5.02 -0.48 19.56
CA ARG A 95 -4.67 0.95 19.57
C ARG A 95 -4.80 1.46 21.01
N THR A 96 -3.75 1.27 21.80
CA THR A 96 -3.64 1.82 23.14
C THR A 96 -3.01 3.21 23.02
N GLY A 97 -3.76 4.21 23.46
CA GLY A 97 -3.16 5.45 23.96
C GLY A 97 -3.72 6.73 23.36
N ALA A 98 -4.72 7.30 24.03
CA ALA A 98 -4.61 8.66 24.57
C ALA A 98 -5.68 8.85 25.65
N ARG A 99 -5.37 8.44 26.88
CA ARG A 99 -6.02 9.00 28.05
C ARG A 99 -4.95 9.34 29.07
N ALA A 100 -4.55 10.60 29.07
CA ALA A 100 -3.85 11.26 30.16
C ALA A 100 -3.98 12.79 29.97
N CYS A 101 -5.02 13.37 30.56
CA CYS A 101 -4.89 14.67 31.21
C CYS A 101 -5.39 14.44 32.64
N SER A 102 -4.44 14.36 33.57
CA SER A 102 -4.66 14.33 35.01
C SER A 102 -3.95 15.55 35.62
N GLY A 103 -4.63 16.21 36.56
CA GLY A 103 -4.10 17.27 37.43
C GLY A 103 -4.43 18.68 36.90
N SER A 104 -5.03 19.58 37.68
CA SER A 104 -5.35 19.61 39.12
C SER A 104 -6.54 20.53 39.35
#